data_AF-E6PL63-F1
#
_entry.id   AF-E6PL63-F1
#
_cell.length_a   1.000
_cell.length_b   1.000
_cell.length_c   1.000
_cell.angle_alpha   90.00
_cell.angle_beta   90.00
_cell.angle_gamma   90.00
#
_symmetry.space_group_name_H-M   'P 1'
#
loop_
_entity.id
_entity.type
_entity.pdbx_description
1 polymer ?
#
loop_
_entity_poly.entity_id
_entity_poly.type
_entity_poly.pdbx_seq_one_letter_code
_entity_poly.pdbx_strand_id
1 'polypeptide(L)'
;MNTLASLHPGALAIVTKVRAEGALMHRLAALGLRAGNQLLVLRQARFRGPIHVRIGTTELFLRRADARHVEVAASHVMQTASAGASRPVPSIASPRA
;
A
#
# COMPACT_ATOMS: atom_id res chain seq x y z
N MET A 1 9.22 1.09 12.68
CA MET A 1 9.23 -0.20 11.95
C MET A 1 7.95 -0.30 11.15
N ASN A 2 8.03 -0.39 9.82
CA ASN A 2 6.85 -0.34 8.95
C ASN A 2 6.34 -1.75 8.65
N THR A 3 5.04 -1.95 8.79
CA THR A 3 4.36 -3.21 8.46
C THR A 3 3.44 -3.00 7.28
N LEU A 4 3.08 -4.08 6.61
CA LEU A 4 2.17 -4.03 5.46
C LEU A 4 0.80 -3.44 5.87
N ALA A 5 0.38 -3.64 7.12
CA ALA A 5 -0.86 -3.09 7.67
C ALA A 5 -0.89 -1.55 7.82
N SER A 6 0.28 -0.89 7.83
CA SER A 6 0.41 0.56 7.91
C SER A 6 0.62 1.25 6.55
N LEU A 7 0.71 0.48 5.47
CA LEU A 7 0.85 1.07 4.13
C LEU A 7 -0.48 1.63 3.62
N HIS A 8 -0.39 2.71 2.85
CA HIS A 8 -1.53 3.31 2.16
C HIS A 8 -1.81 2.59 0.83
N PRO A 9 -3.08 2.56 0.37
CA PRO A 9 -3.41 2.20 -1.01
C PRO A 9 -2.59 3.02 -2.02
N GLY A 10 -2.08 2.38 -3.05
CA GLY A 10 -1.19 2.95 -4.06
C GLY A 10 0.29 2.94 -3.68
N ALA A 11 0.67 2.54 -2.46
CA ALA A 11 2.07 2.51 -2.05
C ALA A 11 2.79 1.25 -2.57
N LEU A 12 4.01 1.44 -3.06
CA LEU A 12 4.96 0.37 -3.37
C LEU A 12 5.87 0.12 -2.15
N ALA A 13 6.14 -1.14 -1.87
CA ALA A 13 7.00 -1.54 -0.77
C ALA A 13 7.75 -2.84 -1.07
N ILE A 14 8.85 -3.06 -0.38
CA ILE A 14 9.65 -4.28 -0.48
C ILE A 14 9.49 -5.06 0.83
N VAL A 15 9.17 -6.34 0.73
CA VAL A 15 9.13 -7.23 1.90
C VAL A 15 10.53 -7.36 2.45
N THR A 16 10.76 -6.93 3.68
CA THR A 16 12.05 -7.09 4.36
C THR A 16 12.09 -8.39 5.15
N LYS A 17 10.99 -8.69 5.87
CA LYS A 17 10.92 -9.85 6.75
C LYS A 17 9.47 -10.31 6.92
N VAL A 18 9.26 -11.62 7.03
CA VAL A 18 7.96 -12.22 7.32
C VAL A 18 8.05 -12.96 8.65
N ARG A 19 7.43 -12.42 9.70
CA ARG A 19 7.32 -13.03 11.04
C ARG A 19 6.12 -13.97 11.12
N ALA A 20 6.03 -14.92 10.20
CA ALA A 20 5.03 -15.98 10.24
C ALA A 20 5.70 -17.29 10.68
N GLU A 21 4.95 -18.15 11.37
CA GLU A 21 5.47 -19.44 11.86
C GLU A 21 4.80 -20.63 11.15
N GLY A 22 5.55 -21.72 11.03
CA GLY A 22 5.08 -23.01 10.51
C GLY A 22 4.40 -22.93 9.14
N ALA A 23 3.24 -23.57 9.01
CA ALA A 23 2.50 -23.68 7.76
C ALA A 23 2.04 -22.33 7.17
N LEU A 24 1.88 -21.28 8.00
CA LEU A 24 1.52 -19.95 7.51
C LEU A 24 2.68 -19.35 6.71
N MET A 25 3.90 -19.47 7.20
CA MET A 25 5.10 -18.98 6.50
C MET A 25 5.24 -19.65 5.13
N HIS A 26 5.11 -20.98 5.07
CA HIS A 26 5.20 -21.72 3.81
C HIS A 26 4.12 -21.32 2.81
N ARG A 27 2.86 -21.13 3.26
CA ARG A 27 1.79 -20.65 2.37
C ARG A 27 2.08 -19.26 1.83
N LEU A 28 2.49 -18.32 2.69
CA LEU A 28 2.84 -16.96 2.27
C LEU A 28 4.02 -16.98 1.28
N ALA A 29 5.06 -17.75 1.57
CA ALA A 29 6.21 -17.91 0.68
C ALA A 29 5.83 -18.51 -0.67
N ALA A 30 4.98 -19.55 -0.70
CA ALA A 30 4.48 -20.19 -1.91
C ALA A 30 3.65 -19.22 -2.78
N LEU A 31 2.98 -18.26 -2.16
CA LEU A 31 2.22 -17.20 -2.83
C LEU A 31 3.10 -16.01 -3.29
N GLY A 32 4.39 -16.03 -2.97
CA GLY A 32 5.34 -14.97 -3.34
C GLY A 32 5.60 -13.92 -2.26
N LEU A 33 5.03 -14.05 -1.06
CA LEU A 33 5.38 -13.20 0.10
C LEU A 33 6.67 -13.70 0.76
N ARG A 34 7.80 -13.37 0.11
CA ARG A 34 9.15 -13.66 0.61
C ARG A 34 9.95 -12.36 0.73
N ALA A 35 10.95 -12.36 1.60
CA ALA A 35 11.89 -11.25 1.71
C ALA A 35 12.55 -10.96 0.34
N GLY A 36 12.68 -9.67 0.02
CA GLY A 36 13.20 -9.17 -1.24
C GLY A 36 12.15 -8.94 -2.33
N ASN A 37 10.93 -9.48 -2.20
CA ASN A 37 9.90 -9.25 -3.20
C ASN A 37 9.25 -7.87 -3.06
N GLN A 38 9.04 -7.22 -4.20
CA GLN A 38 8.27 -5.98 -4.27
C GLN A 38 6.78 -6.27 -4.28
N LEU A 39 6.02 -5.45 -3.55
CA LEU A 39 4.57 -5.49 -3.53
C LEU A 39 3.98 -4.10 -3.71
N LEU A 40 2.79 -4.08 -4.31
CA LEU A 40 1.96 -2.90 -4.51
C LEU A 40 0.69 -3.05 -3.70
N VAL A 41 0.38 -2.08 -2.85
CA VAL A 41 -0.91 -2.04 -2.17
C VAL A 41 -1.95 -1.51 -3.14
N LEU A 42 -2.86 -2.36 -3.61
CA LEU A 42 -3.90 -1.95 -4.54
C LEU A 42 -5.00 -1.17 -3.82
N ARG A 43 -5.54 -1.75 -2.75
CA ARG A 43 -6.61 -1.13 -1.95
C ARG A 43 -6.72 -1.74 -0.56
N GLN A 44 -7.28 -0.97 0.36
CA GLN A 44 -7.67 -1.45 1.69
C GLN A 44 -9.17 -1.28 1.88
N ALA A 45 -9.82 -2.29 2.45
CA ALA A 45 -11.21 -2.18 2.82
C ALA A 45 -11.36 -1.26 4.05
N ARG A 46 -12.33 -0.33 3.99
CA ARG A 46 -12.56 0.71 5.00
C ARG A 46 -12.97 0.17 6.38
N PHE A 47 -13.43 -1.08 6.48
CA PHE A 47 -14.05 -1.68 7.67
C PHE A 47 -13.25 -2.87 8.24
N ARG A 48 -12.00 -2.67 8.67
CA ARG A 48 -11.09 -3.75 9.15
C ARG A 48 -10.97 -4.95 8.18
N GLY A 49 -11.30 -4.75 6.91
CA GLY A 49 -11.30 -5.81 5.92
C GLY A 49 -9.90 -6.13 5.42
N PRO A 50 -9.78 -7.12 4.54
CA PRO A 50 -8.49 -7.54 4.00
C PRO A 50 -7.82 -6.42 3.19
N ILE A 51 -6.50 -6.48 3.15
CA ILE A 51 -5.63 -5.63 2.35
C ILE A 51 -5.39 -6.37 1.03
N HIS A 52 -5.67 -5.69 -0.08
CA HIS A 52 -5.39 -6.21 -1.40
C HIS A 52 -4.00 -5.74 -1.84
N VAL A 53 -3.10 -6.68 -2.08
CA VAL A 53 -1.74 -6.41 -2.57
C VAL A 53 -1.47 -7.20 -3.84
N ARG A 54 -0.62 -6.64 -4.71
CA ARG A 54 -0.07 -7.32 -5.88
C ARG A 54 1.42 -7.54 -5.70
N ILE A 55 1.88 -8.74 -5.97
CA ILE A 55 3.28 -9.16 -5.81
C ILE A 55 3.73 -9.73 -7.15
N GLY A 56 4.55 -8.96 -7.88
CA GLY A 56 4.84 -9.26 -9.28
C GLY A 56 3.56 -9.32 -10.11
N THR A 57 3.15 -10.53 -10.48
CA THR A 57 1.93 -10.84 -11.27
C THR A 57 0.78 -11.43 -10.44
N THR A 58 1.02 -11.78 -9.18
CA THR A 58 0.02 -12.43 -8.33
C THR A 58 -0.67 -11.42 -7.45
N GLU A 59 -2.00 -11.46 -7.41
CA GLU A 59 -2.84 -10.64 -6.53
C GLU A 59 -3.26 -11.45 -5.30
N LEU A 60 -3.13 -10.85 -4.12
CA LEU A 60 -3.44 -11.51 -2.85
C LEU A 60 -4.23 -10.62 -1.90
N PHE A 61 -5.22 -11.24 -1.25
CA PHE A 61 -5.96 -10.62 -0.15
C PHE A 61 -5.40 -11.11 1.18
N LEU A 62 -4.69 -10.23 1.89
CA LEU A 62 -4.20 -10.51 3.24
C LEU A 62 -5.14 -9.98 4.30
N ARG A 63 -5.38 -10.76 5.35
CA ARG A 63 -6.03 -10.21 6.55
C ARG A 63 -5.07 -9.23 7.24
N ARG A 64 -5.64 -8.24 7.93
CA ARG A 64 -4.86 -7.26 8.69
C ARG A 64 -4.00 -7.92 9.78
N ALA A 65 -4.42 -9.07 10.31
CA ALA A 65 -3.63 -9.86 11.25
C ALA A 65 -2.35 -10.41 10.60
N ASP A 66 -2.44 -11.01 9.42
CA ASP A 66 -1.29 -11.55 8.70
C ASP A 66 -0.35 -10.42 8.23
N ALA A 67 -0.93 -9.31 7.75
CA ALA A 67 -0.18 -8.13 7.31
C ALA A 67 0.65 -7.44 8.42
N ARG A 68 0.33 -7.66 9.70
CA ARG A 68 1.14 -7.17 10.84
C ARG A 68 2.43 -7.95 11.03
N HIS A 69 2.45 -9.21 10.59
CA HIS A 69 3.62 -10.08 10.66
C HIS A 69 4.59 -9.81 9.50
N VAL A 70 4.14 -9.14 8.45
CA VAL A 70 4.95 -8.80 7.28
C VAL A 70 5.56 -7.41 7.46
N GLU A 71 6.87 -7.38 7.66
CA GLU A 71 7.68 -6.17 7.68
C GLU A 71 8.03 -5.76 6.25
N VAL A 72 7.89 -4.47 5.98
CA VAL A 72 8.07 -3.90 4.66
C VAL A 72 8.84 -2.58 4.74
N ALA A 73 9.67 -2.33 3.74
CA ALA A 73 10.28 -1.04 3.49
C ALA A 73 9.50 -0.34 2.38
N ALA A 74 8.91 0.83 2.66
CA ALA A 74 8.22 1.60 1.63
C ALA A 74 9.25 2.05 0.59
N SER A 75 9.06 1.64 -0.67
CA SER A 75 9.85 2.14 -1.78
C SER A 75 9.07 3.29 -2.39
N HIS A 76 9.51 4.50 -2.08
CA HIS A 76 8.95 5.71 -2.68
C HIS A 76 9.31 5.73 -4.16
N VAL A 77 8.47 5.11 -5.00
CA VAL A 77 8.46 5.42 -6.42
C VAL A 77 7.59 6.66 -6.55
N MET A 78 8.21 7.74 -7.01
CA MET A 78 7.56 8.99 -7.37
C MET A 78 6.24 8.69 -8.07
N GLN A 79 5.13 9.11 -7.46
CA GLN A 79 3.87 9.29 -8.17
C GLN A 79 4.13 10.38 -9.22
N THR A 80 4.39 9.96 -10.46
CA THR A 80 4.31 10.86 -11.60
C THR A 80 2.86 11.32 -11.74
N ALA A 81 2.74 12.63 -11.96
CA ALA A 81 1.53 13.42 -11.90
C ALA A 81 0.37 12.92 -12.78
N SER A 82 -0.85 13.15 -12.30
CA SER A 82 -1.95 13.74 -13.09
C SER A 82 -2.98 14.31 -12.09
N ALA A 83 -2.98 15.63 -11.92
CA ALA A 83 -3.86 16.59 -12.62
C ALA A 83 -5.25 16.69 -11.97
N GLY A 84 -5.46 17.81 -11.28
CA GLY A 84 -6.74 18.21 -10.67
C GLY A 84 -6.65 19.65 -10.17
N ALA A 85 -6.45 20.58 -11.09
CA ALA A 85 -6.43 22.00 -10.84
C ALA A 85 -7.81 22.46 -10.34
N SER A 86 -7.91 22.85 -9.06
CA SER A 86 -8.89 23.83 -8.63
C SER A 86 -8.17 25.16 -8.51
N ARG A 87 -8.28 25.98 -9.56
CA ARG A 87 -7.87 27.39 -9.56
C ARG A 87 -8.47 28.05 -8.31
N PRO A 88 -7.69 28.75 -7.45
CA PRO A 88 -8.31 29.79 -6.66
C PRO A 88 -8.81 30.83 -7.66
N VAL A 89 -10.12 31.08 -7.68
CA VAL A 89 -10.63 32.33 -8.24
C VAL A 89 -9.96 33.46 -7.45
N PRO A 90 -9.15 34.33 -8.07
CA PRO A 90 -8.85 35.59 -7.41
C PRO A 90 -10.19 36.33 -7.35
N SER A 91 -10.72 36.51 -6.14
CA SER A 91 -11.80 37.44 -5.89
C SER A 91 -11.26 38.85 -6.13
N ILE A 92 -11.25 39.26 -7.40
CA ILE A 92 -10.92 40.61 -7.82
C ILE A 92 -12.05 41.51 -7.31
N ALA A 93 -11.64 42.61 -6.69
CA ALA A 93 -12.50 43.63 -6.11
C ALA A 93 -13.70 44.01 -7.00
N SER A 94 -14.86 44.19 -6.36
CA SER A 94 -15.92 45.04 -6.91
C SER A 94 -15.65 46.49 -6.46
N PRO A 95 -15.42 47.44 -7.37
CA PRO A 95 -15.67 48.85 -7.12
C PRO A 95 -17.01 49.26 -7.73
N ARG A 96 -17.63 50.31 -7.13
CA ARG A 96 -18.81 51.11 -7.55
C ARG A 96 -20.15 50.67 -6.96
N ALA A 97 -20.66 51.43 -6.00
CA ALA A 97 -21.47 52.63 -6.23
C ALA A 97 -21.47 53.51 -4.97
#